data_AF-A0A317Z8Q3-F1
#
_entry.id   AF-A0A317Z8Q3-F1
#
_cell.length_a   1.000
_cell.length_b   1.000
_cell.length_c   1.000
_cell.angle_alpha   90.00
_cell.angle_beta   90.00
_cell.angle_gamma   90.00
#
_symmetry.space_group_name_H-M   'P 1'
#
loop_
_entity.id
_entity.type
_entity.pdbx_description
1 polymer ?
#
loop_
_entity_poly.entity_id
_entity_poly.type
_entity_poly.pdbx_seq_one_letter_code
_entity_poly.pdbx_strand_id
1 'polypeptide(L)' 'TENSEDYGVYRFKRGFGVQIEELVGDFYKPIHKVKYFVFDVLNRLRSKIKR' A
#
# COMPACT_ATOMS: atom_id res chain seq x y z
N THR A 1 0.57 -9.35 10.83
CA THR A 1 1.36 -10.02 11.90
C THR A 1 1.09 -9.29 13.20
N GLU A 2 1.23 -9.90 14.36
CA GLU A 2 0.96 -9.20 15.63
C GLU A 2 1.81 -7.94 15.83
N ASN A 3 2.95 -7.85 15.13
CA ASN A 3 3.85 -6.70 15.12
C ASN A 3 3.48 -5.60 14.11
N SER A 4 2.35 -5.68 13.38
CA SER A 4 1.93 -4.60 12.48
C SER A 4 1.32 -3.44 13.27
N GLU A 5 1.60 -2.21 12.84
CA GLU A 5 1.00 -0.99 13.40
C GLU A 5 -0.53 -1.08 13.51
N ASP A 6 -1.18 -1.65 12.49
CA ASP A 6 -2.64 -1.76 12.42
C ASP A 6 -3.24 -2.98 13.15
N TYR A 7 -2.43 -3.75 13.88
CA TYR A 7 -2.89 -5.00 14.50
C TYR A 7 -4.01 -4.76 15.53
N GLY A 8 -3.97 -3.63 16.24
CA GLY A 8 -5.04 -3.25 17.18
C GLY A 8 -6.39 -3.06 16.50
N VAL A 9 -6.43 -2.40 15.34
CA VAL A 9 -7.66 -2.15 14.57
C VAL A 9 -8.22 -3.46 14.03
N TYR A 10 -7.35 -4.34 13.53
CA TYR A 10 -7.72 -5.68 13.09
C TYR A 10 -8.41 -6.48 14.21
N ARG A 11 -7.83 -6.49 15.41
CA ARG A 11 -8.37 -7.22 16.58
C ARG A 11 -9.74 -6.69 17.01
N PHE A 12 -9.92 -5.36 17.00
CA PHE A 12 -11.20 -4.73 17.29
C PHE A 12 -12.28 -5.15 16.27
N LYS A 13 -12.00 -5.04 14.97
CA LYS A 13 -12.98 -5.35 13.91
C LYS A 13 -13.37 -6.83 13.86
N ARG A 14 -12.44 -7.73 14.20
CA ARG A 14 -12.69 -9.18 14.26
C ARG A 14 -13.75 -9.57 15.30
N GLY A 15 -13.92 -8.78 16.36
CA GLY A 15 -14.92 -9.02 17.42
C GLY A 15 -16.38 -8.90 16.95
N PHE A 16 -16.62 -8.33 15.78
CA PHE A 16 -17.97 -8.09 15.24
C PHE A 16 -18.41 -9.11 14.18
N GLY A 17 -17.71 -10.24 14.04
CA GLY A 17 -18.06 -11.28 13.05
C GLY A 17 -17.82 -10.86 11.59
N VAL A 18 -16.92 -9.89 11.36
CA VAL A 18 -16.62 -9.33 10.04
C VAL A 18 -15.84 -10.33 9.17
N GLN A 19 -16.19 -10.41 7.89
CA GLN A 19 -15.43 -11.10 6.86
C GLN A 19 -14.49 -10.12 6.16
N ILE A 20 -13.28 -10.58 5.83
CA ILE A 20 -12.30 -9.77 5.11
C ILE A 20 -12.46 -10.05 3.62
N GLU A 21 -12.82 -9.04 2.87
CA GLU A 21 -12.86 -9.07 1.42
C GLU A 21 -11.63 -8.34 0.86
N GLU A 22 -10.85 -9.04 0.05
CA GLU A 22 -9.72 -8.44 -0.65
C GLU A 22 -10.23 -7.82 -1.96
N LEU A 23 -10.11 -6.49 -2.05
CA LEU A 23 -10.50 -5.74 -3.25
C LEU A 23 -9.34 -5.69 -4.24
N VAL A 24 -9.68 -5.49 -5.52
CA VAL A 24 -8.73 -5.42 -6.65
C VAL A 24 -7.68 -4.29 -6.55
N GLY A 25 -7.85 -3.34 -5.63
CA GLY A 25 -6.94 -2.22 -5.42
C GLY A 25 -6.98 -1.21 -6.57
N ASP A 26 -5.89 -0.45 -6.70
CA ASP A 26 -5.78 0.63 -7.68
C ASP A 26 -5.05 0.20 -8.94
N PHE A 27 -5.55 0.66 -10.10
CA PHE A 27 -4.90 0.49 -11.39
C PHE A 27 -4.48 1.84 -11.96
N TYR A 28 -3.26 1.90 -12.49
CA TYR A 28 -2.76 3.08 -13.16
C TYR A 28 -2.37 2.75 -14.60
N LYS A 29 -2.71 3.65 -15.53
CA LYS A 29 -2.32 3.58 -16.95
C LYS A 29 -1.40 4.76 -17.29
N PRO A 30 -0.08 4.57 -17.36
CA PRO A 30 0.84 5.64 -17.71
C PRO A 30 0.63 6.12 -19.15
N ILE A 31 0.28 7.39 -19.34
CA ILE A 31 0.17 8.01 -20.67
C ILE A 31 1.57 8.13 -21.32
N HIS A 32 2.55 8.59 -20.55
CA HIS A 32 3.95 8.68 -20.96
C HIS A 32 4.82 7.70 -20.17
N LYS A 33 4.99 6.49 -20.70
CA LYS A 33 5.66 5.37 -20.01
C LYS A 33 7.06 5.71 -19.50
N VAL A 34 7.89 6.37 -20.31
CA VAL A 34 9.28 6.71 -19.94
C VAL A 34 9.32 7.72 -18.79
N LYS A 35 8.50 8.78 -18.85
CA LYS A 35 8.44 9.79 -17.78
C LYS A 35 7.95 9.17 -16.47
N TYR A 36 6.92 8.32 -16.54
CA TYR A 36 6.38 7.62 -15.39
C TYR A 36 7.43 6.69 -14.76
N PHE A 37 8.18 5.96 -15.56
CA PHE A 37 9.26 5.10 -15.07
C PHE A 37 10.35 5.88 -14.33
N VAL A 38 10.83 6.99 -14.90
CA VAL A 38 11.84 7.84 -14.25
C VAL A 38 11.30 8.39 -12.92
N PHE A 39 10.06 8.87 -12.90
CA PHE A 39 9.40 9.34 -11.69
C PHE A 39 9.30 8.25 -10.61
N ASP A 40 8.90 7.04 -10.96
CA ASP A 40 8.78 5.92 -10.02
C ASP A 40 10.15 5.54 -9.44
N VAL A 41 11.19 5.47 -10.27
CA VAL A 41 12.56 5.19 -9.81
C VAL A 41 13.05 6.27 -8.84
N LEU A 42 12.88 7.54 -9.17
CA LEU A 42 13.29 8.65 -8.29
C LEU A 42 12.54 8.63 -6.96
N ASN A 43 11.24 8.33 -6.97
CA ASN A 43 10.45 8.23 -5.74
C ASN A 43 10.89 7.06 -4.87
N ARG A 44 11.20 5.90 -5.46
CA ARG A 44 11.72 4.75 -4.71
C ARG A 44 13.08 5.05 -4.08
N LEU A 45 13.94 5.79 -4.77
CA LEU A 45 15.22 6.24 -4.21
C LEU A 45 14.99 7.23 -3.06
N ARG A 46 14.14 8.23 -3.25
CA ARG A 46 13.76 9.20 -2.21
C ARG A 46 13.16 8.51 -0.98
N SER A 47 12.27 7.54 -1.15
CA SER A 47 11.65 6.84 -0.02
C SER A 47 12.65 6.02 0.76
N LYS A 48 13.71 5.51 0.13
CA LYS A 48 14.80 4.80 0.81
C LYS A 48 15.75 5.73 1.56
N ILE A 49 15.98 6.94 1.05
CA ILE A 49 16.85 7.94 1.70
C ILE A 49 16.13 8.62 2.87
N LYS A 50 14.81 8.81 2.78
CA LYS A 50 14.00 9.46 3.83
C LYS A 50 13.65 8.50 4.99
N ARG A 51 13.85 7.20 4.83
CA ARG A 51 13.60 6.18 5.86
C ARG A 51 14.85 5.95 6.68
#